data_AF-A0A3B4YLQ8-F1
#
_entry.id   AF-A0A3B4YLQ8-F1
#
_cell.length_a   1.000
_cell.length_b   1.000
_cell.length_c   1.000
_cell.angle_alpha   90.00
_cell.angle_beta   90.00
_cell.angle_gamma   90.00
#
_symmetry.space_group_name_H-M   'P 1'
#
loop_
_entity.id
_entity.type
_entity.pdbx_description
1 polymer ?
#
loop_
_entity_poly.entity_id
_entity_poly.type
_entity_poly.pdbx_seq_one_letter_code
_entity_poly.pdbx_strand_id
1 'polypeptide(L)'
;FLNILIVLCFILLYSRGQVTVTQSGAVSSALGDSVNITCRISQNVINSDSVEWYQQKQGHPIKLMIYWSNRRPSGIPARFTGSGRNTDFTLTISGVQAEDAAVYYCNGRHNINSQYLFTQ
;
A
#
# COMPACT_ATOMS: atom_id res chain seq x y z
N PHE A 1 -17.86 -18.65 -14.80
CA PHE A 1 -16.49 -18.34 -15.27
C PHE A 1 -16.13 -16.93 -14.84
N LEU A 2 -15.59 -16.73 -13.64
CA LEU A 2 -14.88 -15.48 -13.32
C LEU A 2 -13.83 -15.82 -12.25
N ASN A 3 -12.59 -15.98 -12.68
CA ASN A 3 -11.45 -16.15 -11.77
C ASN A 3 -11.18 -14.78 -11.14
N ILE A 4 -11.88 -14.50 -10.04
CA ILE A 4 -11.70 -13.32 -9.22
C ILE A 4 -10.34 -13.46 -8.51
N LEU A 5 -9.36 -12.63 -8.87
CA LEU A 5 -8.06 -12.60 -8.19
C LEU A 5 -8.25 -11.91 -6.84
N ILE A 6 -7.94 -12.62 -5.76
CA ILE A 6 -8.01 -12.08 -4.39
C ILE A 6 -6.67 -11.42 -4.06
N VAL A 7 -6.68 -10.10 -3.88
CA VAL A 7 -5.58 -9.34 -3.30
C VAL A 7 -5.89 -9.13 -1.83
N LEU A 8 -5.24 -9.92 -0.97
CA LEU A 8 -5.46 -9.86 0.46
C LEU A 8 -4.79 -8.59 1.01
N CYS A 9 -5.58 -7.62 1.44
CA CYS A 9 -5.10 -6.49 2.23
C CYS A 9 -5.69 -6.67 3.64
N PHE A 10 -4.85 -6.83 4.65
CA PHE A 10 -5.34 -7.08 6.01
C PHE A 10 -5.54 -5.75 6.74
N ILE A 11 -6.60 -5.63 7.53
CA ILE A 11 -6.76 -4.52 8.47
C ILE A 11 -5.79 -4.77 9.62
N LEU A 12 -4.65 -4.08 9.65
CA LEU A 12 -3.75 -4.09 10.79
C LEU A 12 -4.00 -2.83 11.62
N LEU A 13 -4.55 -2.99 12.82
CA LEU A 13 -4.59 -1.94 13.84
C LEU A 13 -3.34 -2.07 14.72
N TYR A 14 -2.19 -1.58 14.26
CA TYR A 14 -1.01 -1.53 15.12
C TYR A 14 -1.08 -0.30 16.02
N SER A 15 -1.11 -0.51 17.34
CA SER A 15 -1.10 0.56 18.35
C SER A 15 0.15 0.48 19.20
N ARG A 16 1.08 1.40 18.97
CA ARG A 16 1.97 1.93 20.01
C ARG A 16 1.77 3.43 20.09
N GLY A 17 0.61 3.83 20.62
CA GLY A 17 0.37 5.14 21.22
C GLY A 17 0.92 6.36 20.46
N GLN A 18 0.64 6.52 19.16
CA GLN A 18 0.53 7.86 18.55
C GLN A 18 -0.11 7.84 17.16
N VAL A 19 0.19 6.85 16.31
CA VAL A 19 -0.33 6.77 14.94
C VAL A 19 -0.95 5.41 14.67
N THR A 20 -2.06 5.38 13.95
CA THR A 20 -2.74 4.17 13.50
C THR A 20 -2.84 4.17 11.99
N VAL A 21 -2.71 2.99 11.39
CA VAL A 21 -2.89 2.76 9.95
C VAL A 21 -4.16 1.94 9.75
N THR A 22 -4.98 2.34 8.80
CA THR A 22 -6.21 1.64 8.43
C THR A 22 -6.16 1.38 6.93
N GLN A 23 -6.02 0.12 6.54
CA GLN A 23 -6.04 -0.25 5.12
C GLN A 23 -7.39 -0.89 4.73
N SER A 24 -7.69 -0.90 3.43
CA SER A 24 -8.76 -1.73 2.90
C SER A 24 -8.58 -3.19 3.34
N GLY A 25 -9.68 -3.90 3.60
CA GLY A 25 -9.64 -5.35 3.80
C GLY A 25 -9.29 -6.10 2.50
N ALA A 26 -9.56 -7.41 2.46
CA ALA A 26 -9.36 -8.20 1.25
C ALA A 26 -10.15 -7.57 0.08
N VAL A 27 -9.45 -7.24 -1.00
CA VAL A 27 -10.04 -6.73 -2.23
C VAL A 27 -9.87 -7.77 -3.33
N SER A 28 -10.74 -7.72 -4.34
CA SER A 28 -10.66 -8.66 -5.43
C SER A 28 -11.07 -8.01 -6.74
N SER A 29 -10.51 -8.50 -7.84
CA SER A 29 -10.78 -7.96 -9.18
C SER A 29 -10.64 -9.05 -10.24
N ALA A 30 -11.33 -8.88 -11.37
CA ALA A 30 -11.15 -9.77 -12.50
C ALA A 30 -9.78 -9.52 -13.15
N LEU A 31 -9.25 -10.53 -13.84
CA LEU A 31 -8.04 -10.35 -14.63
C LEU A 31 -8.26 -9.30 -15.72
N GLY A 32 -7.32 -8.37 -15.87
CA GLY A 32 -7.41 -7.25 -16.80
C GLY A 32 -8.13 -6.01 -16.25
N ASP A 33 -8.91 -6.14 -15.19
CA ASP A 33 -9.56 -4.99 -14.54
C ASP A 33 -8.58 -4.22 -13.63
N SER A 34 -9.04 -3.11 -13.06
CA SER A 34 -8.28 -2.35 -12.07
C SER A 34 -8.74 -2.67 -10.65
N VAL A 35 -7.83 -2.53 -9.68
CA VAL A 35 -8.17 -2.60 -8.25
C VAL A 35 -7.46 -1.48 -7.49
N ASN A 36 -8.14 -0.95 -6.48
CA ASN A 36 -7.62 0.08 -5.58
C ASN A 36 -7.48 -0.49 -4.17
N ILE A 37 -6.31 -0.29 -3.58
CA ILE A 37 -6.00 -0.64 -2.20
C ILE A 37 -5.80 0.67 -1.45
N THR A 38 -6.61 0.92 -0.43
CA THR A 38 -6.57 2.19 0.31
C THR A 38 -5.80 2.04 1.61
N CYS A 39 -5.20 3.14 2.05
CA CYS A 39 -4.47 3.28 3.29
C CYS A 39 -4.77 4.66 3.88
N ARG A 40 -5.32 4.67 5.09
CA ARG A 40 -5.57 5.87 5.88
C ARG A 40 -4.71 5.87 7.12
N ILE A 41 -3.90 6.89 7.28
CA ILE A 41 -3.03 7.07 8.44
C ILE A 41 -3.64 8.16 9.32
N SER A 42 -3.69 7.94 10.64
CA SER A 42 -4.38 8.87 11.55
C SER A 42 -3.72 10.24 11.71
N GLN A 43 -2.49 10.39 11.23
CA GLN A 43 -1.74 11.64 11.24
C GLN A 43 -1.06 11.87 9.89
N ASN A 44 -0.77 13.14 9.58
CA ASN A 44 -0.01 13.50 8.40
C ASN A 44 1.37 12.82 8.41
N VAL A 45 1.77 12.29 7.25
CA VAL A 45 3.14 11.85 7.01
C VAL A 45 4.05 13.05 6.73
N ILE A 46 5.37 12.85 6.86
CA ILE A 46 6.37 13.85 6.51
C ILE A 46 6.22 14.27 5.05
N ASN A 47 6.42 15.56 4.78
CA ASN A 47 6.27 16.18 3.45
C ASN A 47 4.89 15.95 2.81
N SER A 48 3.91 15.47 3.60
CA SER A 48 2.59 15.06 3.14
C SER A 48 2.57 13.91 2.13
N ASP A 49 3.69 13.31 1.75
CA ASP A 49 3.78 12.27 0.72
C ASP A 49 4.76 11.13 1.06
N SER A 50 5.35 11.11 2.24
CA SER A 50 6.30 10.06 2.68
C SER A 50 5.61 8.74 3.04
N VAL A 51 4.89 8.15 2.06
CA VAL A 51 4.30 6.82 2.11
C VAL A 51 4.95 5.90 1.10
N GLU A 52 5.11 4.65 1.52
CA GLU A 52 5.64 3.55 0.72
C GLU A 52 4.62 2.42 0.66
N TRP A 53 4.60 1.70 -0.46
CA TRP A 53 3.80 0.50 -0.65
C TRP A 53 4.70 -0.70 -0.87
N TYR A 54 4.44 -1.78 -0.15
CA TYR A 54 5.18 -3.03 -0.19
C TYR A 54 4.29 -4.17 -0.67
N GLN A 55 4.85 -5.09 -1.46
CA GLN A 55 4.24 -6.34 -1.86
C GLN A 55 4.93 -7.50 -1.15
N GLN A 56 4.16 -8.35 -0.47
CA GLN A 56 4.63 -9.58 0.14
C GLN A 56 3.95 -10.78 -0.53
N LYS A 57 4.77 -11.67 -1.09
CA LYS A 57 4.35 -12.96 -1.62
C LYS A 57 4.92 -14.06 -0.75
N GLN A 58 4.17 -15.14 -0.58
CA GLN A 58 4.64 -16.29 0.20
C GLN A 58 5.95 -16.84 -0.43
N GLY A 59 6.96 -17.07 0.41
CA GLY A 59 8.26 -17.61 -0.02
C GLY A 59 9.13 -16.64 -0.83
N HIS A 60 8.73 -15.37 -0.97
CA HIS A 60 9.50 -14.35 -1.69
C HIS A 60 9.89 -13.19 -0.76
N PRO A 61 11.00 -12.49 -1.05
CA PRO A 61 11.35 -11.26 -0.35
C PRO A 61 10.26 -10.18 -0.48
N ILE A 62 10.08 -9.37 0.56
CA ILE A 62 9.23 -8.18 0.51
C ILE A 62 9.78 -7.22 -0.56
N LYS A 63 8.91 -6.74 -1.44
CA LYS A 63 9.28 -5.87 -2.56
C LYS A 63 8.67 -4.49 -2.41
N LEU A 64 9.48 -3.44 -2.56
CA LEU A 64 9.01 -2.05 -2.63
C LEU A 64 8.34 -1.81 -4.00
N MET A 65 7.09 -1.37 -3.98
CA MET A 65 6.28 -1.13 -5.18
C MET A 65 6.17 0.35 -5.51
N ILE A 66 5.92 1.19 -4.50
CA ILE A 66 5.81 2.65 -4.62
C ILE A 66 6.52 3.30 -3.42
N TYR A 67 7.16 4.44 -3.62
CA TYR A 67 7.77 5.28 -2.59
C TYR A 67 7.38 6.75 -2.83
N TRP A 68 7.42 7.59 -1.79
CA TRP A 68 7.00 9.00 -1.87
C TRP A 68 5.61 9.18 -2.50
N SER A 69 4.67 8.33 -2.08
CA SER A 69 3.27 8.24 -2.51
C SER A 69 3.00 7.93 -3.98
N ASN A 70 3.86 8.32 -4.92
CA ASN A 70 3.62 8.19 -6.37
C ASN A 70 4.84 7.77 -7.19
N ARG A 71 6.03 7.64 -6.60
CA ARG A 71 7.24 7.24 -7.32
C ARG A 71 7.35 5.73 -7.34
N ARG A 72 7.71 5.20 -8.51
CA ARG A 72 7.83 3.75 -8.72
C ARG A 72 9.30 3.38 -8.92
N PRO A 73 9.86 2.39 -8.20
CA PRO A 73 11.21 1.90 -8.45
C PRO A 73 11.36 1.35 -9.87
N SER A 74 12.60 1.34 -10.38
CA SER A 74 12.90 0.69 -11.66
C SER A 74 12.56 -0.81 -11.61
N GLY A 75 12.05 -1.35 -12.71
CA GLY A 75 11.66 -2.76 -12.81
C GLY A 75 10.30 -3.12 -12.18
N ILE A 76 9.57 -2.15 -11.60
CA ILE A 76 8.16 -2.34 -11.25
C ILE A 76 7.28 -1.98 -12.47
N PRO A 77 6.32 -2.83 -12.86
CA PRO A 77 5.49 -2.58 -14.04
C PRO A 77 4.70 -1.28 -13.98
N ALA A 78 4.47 -0.68 -15.15
CA ALA A 78 3.79 0.61 -15.29
C ALA A 78 2.36 0.64 -14.73
N ARG A 79 1.76 -0.54 -14.62
CA ARG A 79 0.38 -0.77 -14.18
C ARG A 79 0.14 -0.50 -12.69
N PHE A 80 1.21 -0.48 -11.88
CA PHE A 80 1.17 -0.13 -10.46
C PHE A 80 1.38 1.37 -10.29
N THR A 81 0.42 2.07 -9.71
CA THR A 81 0.53 3.51 -9.44
C THR A 81 0.13 3.81 -8.01
N GLY A 82 0.82 4.76 -7.39
CA GLY A 82 0.42 5.28 -6.09
C GLY A 82 -0.13 6.70 -6.21
N SER A 83 -1.02 7.03 -5.30
CA SER A 83 -1.60 8.36 -5.16
C SER A 83 -1.91 8.65 -3.69
N GLY A 84 -2.12 9.92 -3.37
CA GLY A 84 -2.51 10.34 -2.03
C GLY A 84 -1.60 11.41 -1.45
N ARG A 85 -2.09 11.99 -0.36
CA ARG A 85 -1.41 13.06 0.38
C ARG A 85 -1.95 13.11 1.80
N ASN A 86 -1.14 13.61 2.72
CA ASN A 86 -1.44 13.80 4.14
C ASN A 86 -1.75 12.48 4.85
N THR A 87 -3.02 12.09 4.88
CA THR A 87 -3.54 10.94 5.62
C THR A 87 -4.08 9.84 4.73
N ASP A 88 -4.43 10.14 3.47
CA ASP A 88 -5.18 9.22 2.62
C ASP A 88 -4.37 8.88 1.36
N PHE A 89 -4.11 7.58 1.19
CA PHE A 89 -3.26 7.03 0.15
C PHE A 89 -3.90 5.83 -0.52
N THR A 90 -3.62 5.66 -1.81
CA THR A 90 -4.16 4.59 -2.63
C THR A 90 -3.07 4.00 -3.52
N LEU A 91 -2.96 2.68 -3.52
CA LEU A 91 -2.27 1.91 -4.55
C LEU A 91 -3.30 1.43 -5.57
N THR A 92 -3.08 1.77 -6.83
CA THR A 92 -3.88 1.28 -7.96
C THR A 92 -3.07 0.27 -8.74
N ILE A 93 -3.68 -0.88 -9.01
CA ILE A 93 -3.16 -1.89 -9.92
C ILE A 93 -4.13 -1.94 -11.09
N SER A 94 -3.69 -1.43 -12.24
CA SER A 94 -4.45 -1.53 -13.49
C SER A 94 -4.09 -2.82 -14.22
N GLY A 95 -5.00 -3.39 -15.02
CA GLY A 95 -4.68 -4.58 -15.80
C GLY A 95 -4.22 -5.75 -14.94
N VAL A 96 -4.97 -6.06 -13.88
CA VAL A 96 -4.63 -7.05 -12.85
C VAL A 96 -4.27 -8.40 -13.49
N GLN A 97 -3.15 -8.97 -13.05
CA GLN A 97 -2.63 -10.26 -13.54
C GLN A 97 -2.60 -11.29 -12.41
N ALA A 98 -2.60 -12.59 -12.72
CA ALA A 98 -2.68 -13.64 -11.71
C ALA A 98 -1.51 -13.58 -10.69
N GLU A 99 -0.33 -13.18 -11.15
CA GLU A 99 0.85 -12.95 -10.34
C GLU A 99 0.74 -11.73 -9.41
N ASP A 100 -0.28 -10.88 -9.54
CA ASP A 100 -0.48 -9.72 -8.67
C ASP A 100 -1.14 -10.11 -7.34
N ALA A 101 -1.59 -11.36 -7.17
CA ALA A 101 -2.04 -11.91 -5.89
C ALA A 101 -0.88 -11.89 -4.88
N ALA A 102 -1.04 -11.07 -3.86
CA ALA A 102 -0.08 -10.85 -2.80
C ALA A 102 -0.77 -10.12 -1.64
N VAL A 103 -0.03 -9.97 -0.53
CA VAL A 103 -0.40 -9.02 0.51
C VAL A 103 0.30 -7.68 0.25
N TYR A 104 -0.46 -6.59 0.34
CA TYR A 104 0.07 -5.24 0.15
C TYR A 104 -0.05 -4.41 1.42
N TYR A 105 1.05 -3.77 1.81
CA TYR A 105 1.15 -2.97 3.03
C TYR A 105 1.55 -1.55 2.69
N CYS A 106 0.91 -0.56 3.32
CA CYS A 106 1.38 0.82 3.29
C CYS A 106 2.25 1.09 4.52
N ASN A 107 3.25 1.94 4.36
CA ASN A 107 4.10 2.39 5.45
C ASN A 107 4.26 3.90 5.40
N GLY A 108 3.87 4.60 6.48
CA GLY A 108 3.99 6.05 6.60
C GLY A 108 5.19 6.45 7.45
N ARG A 109 5.94 7.46 7.00
CA ARG A 109 6.99 8.09 7.80
C ARG A 109 6.46 9.33 8.51
N HIS A 110 6.64 9.39 9.83
CA HIS A 110 6.17 10.49 10.67
C HIS A 110 7.32 11.16 11.42
N ASN A 111 7.19 12.46 11.69
CA ASN A 111 8.04 13.17 12.66
C ASN A 111 7.15 13.60 13.82
N ILE A 112 7.32 12.94 14.96
CA ILE A 112 6.45 13.09 16.11
C ILE A 112 7.33 13.35 17.32
N ASN A 113 7.11 14.47 18.01
CA ASN A 113 7.95 14.89 19.14
C ASN A 113 9.46 14.87 18.80
N SER A 114 9.82 15.27 17.58
CA SER A 114 11.19 15.22 17.03
C SER A 114 11.79 13.82 16.82
N GLN A 115 10.97 12.77 16.81
CA GLN A 115 11.38 11.39 16.52
C GLN A 115 10.81 10.92 15.18
N TYR A 116 11.62 10.18 14.40
CA TYR A 116 11.15 9.54 13.17
C TYR A 116 10.51 8.18 13.49
N LEU A 117 9.24 8.03 13.14
CA LEU A 117 8.48 6.80 13.31
C LEU A 117 8.06 6.25 11.94
N PHE A 118 8.05 4.92 11.84
CA PHE A 118 7.46 4.17 10.73
C PHE A 118 6.23 3.44 11.23
N THR A 119 5.17 3.42 10.41
CA THR A 119 3.90 2.80 10.76
C THR A 119 3.61 1.67 9.79
N GLN A 120 3.57 0.43 10.30
CA GLN A 120 3.26 -0.79 9.53
C GLN A 120 1.89 -1.34 9.92
#